data_AF-A0A412VC95-F1
#
_entry.id   AF-A0A412VC95-F1
#
_cell.length_a   1.000
_cell.length_b   1.000
_cell.length_c   1.000
_cell.angle_alpha   90.00
_cell.angle_beta   90.00
_cell.angle_gamma   90.00
#
_symmetry.space_group_name_H-M   'P 1'
#
loop_
_entity.id
_entity.type
_entity.pdbx_description
1 polymer ?
#
loop_
_entity_poly.entity_id
_entity_poly.type
_entity_poly.pdbx_seq_one_letter_code
_entity_poly.pdbx_strand_id
1 'polypeptide(L)'
;MPSTAYTAVETSRGFLFFTHTEEGRRSLREFLQEMADTYFEPSFDLGPVCVYEAEGVLTDLSPVNPEKISLAAYPYARKPEAFRLDVRYRNRMRPTAEDFRSFCHNAGCTVSHRNGNIADTLEAPERYDRYLETLRHMPETAPHEEDETCKTRQQLQRLPDSAYDVRGHRTAGRIPDDPAHAYAWVDRNTDRIVFGSRPPGDRETAGFKRDTGKRSSASPRNTKKKTGPQHKM
;
A
#
# COMPACT_ATOMS: atom_id res chain seq x y z
N MET A 1 -20.37 34.58 9.63
CA MET A 1 -20.75 33.61 10.68
C MET A 1 -19.81 32.42 10.55
N PRO A 2 -19.20 31.93 11.65
CA PRO A 2 -18.43 30.70 11.59
C PRO A 2 -19.32 29.56 11.09
N SER A 3 -18.73 28.63 10.32
CA SER A 3 -19.47 27.43 9.92
C SER A 3 -19.96 26.70 11.15
N THR A 4 -21.17 26.15 11.11
CA THR A 4 -21.69 25.30 12.18
C THR A 4 -21.74 23.83 11.77
N ALA A 5 -21.40 23.53 10.51
CA ALA A 5 -21.38 22.20 9.93
C ALA A 5 -20.01 21.92 9.32
N TYR A 6 -19.51 20.71 9.57
CA TYR A 6 -18.18 20.26 9.20
C TYR A 6 -18.21 18.78 8.85
N THR A 7 -17.27 18.33 8.03
CA THR A 7 -16.83 16.94 8.04
C THR A 7 -15.71 16.81 9.06
N ALA A 8 -15.89 16.00 10.10
CA ALA A 8 -14.86 15.76 11.11
C ALA A 8 -14.19 14.41 10.87
N VAL A 9 -12.86 14.37 11.00
CA VAL A 9 -12.07 13.14 10.93
C VAL A 9 -11.41 12.89 12.28
N GLU A 10 -11.81 11.80 12.93
CA GLU A 10 -11.19 11.31 14.15
C GLU A 10 -10.11 10.30 13.81
N THR A 11 -8.95 10.48 14.44
CA THR A 11 -7.80 9.57 14.40
C THR A 11 -7.39 9.24 15.85
N SER A 12 -6.40 8.36 16.01
CA SER A 12 -5.74 8.12 17.31
C SER A 12 -5.16 9.40 17.95
N ARG A 13 -4.86 10.42 17.14
CA ARG A 13 -4.25 11.68 17.57
C ARG A 13 -5.26 12.77 17.90
N GLY A 14 -6.53 12.57 17.56
CA GLY A 14 -7.62 13.52 17.78
C GLY A 14 -8.39 13.85 16.51
N PHE A 15 -9.03 15.01 16.52
CA PHE A 15 -9.97 15.45 15.50
C PHE A 15 -9.39 16.54 14.61
N LEU A 16 -9.65 16.42 13.31
CA LEU A 16 -9.55 17.52 12.35
C LEU A 16 -10.93 17.82 11.78
N PHE A 17 -11.17 19.08 11.42
CA PHE A 17 -12.47 19.55 10.95
C PHE A 17 -12.31 20.21 9.58
N PHE A 18 -13.23 19.89 8.67
CA PHE A 18 -13.20 20.39 7.31
C PHE A 18 -14.54 21.04 6.97
N THR A 19 -14.52 22.29 6.52
CA THR A 19 -15.75 22.98 6.10
C THR A 19 -16.28 22.39 4.79
N HIS A 20 -17.56 22.63 4.52
CA HIS A 20 -18.18 22.23 3.25
C HIS A 20 -17.91 23.21 2.10
N THR A 21 -17.00 24.17 2.28
CA THR A 21 -16.51 25.04 1.22
C THR A 21 -15.56 24.25 0.29
N GLU A 22 -15.22 24.81 -0.87
CA GLU A 22 -14.33 24.10 -1.80
C GLU A 22 -12.94 23.91 -1.20
N GLU A 23 -12.44 24.90 -0.45
CA GLU A 23 -11.15 24.81 0.25
C GLU A 23 -11.16 23.71 1.31
N GLY A 24 -12.24 23.60 2.09
CA GLY A 24 -12.37 22.56 3.12
C GLY A 24 -12.50 21.17 2.50
N ARG A 25 -13.29 21.03 1.44
CA ARG A 25 -13.39 19.77 0.67
C ARG A 25 -12.07 19.37 0.04
N ARG A 26 -11.32 20.35 -0.50
CA ARG A 26 -9.98 20.12 -1.05
C ARG A 26 -9.01 19.65 0.04
N SER A 27 -8.98 20.35 1.17
CA SER A 27 -8.10 20.01 2.31
C SER A 27 -8.42 18.62 2.87
N LEU A 28 -9.70 18.25 2.96
CA LEU A 28 -10.15 16.92 3.34
C LEU A 28 -9.64 15.86 2.35
N ARG A 29 -9.80 16.08 1.05
CA ARG A 29 -9.31 15.16 0.01
C ARG A 29 -7.79 14.99 0.10
N GLU A 30 -7.05 16.07 0.25
CA GLU A 30 -5.59 16.04 0.37
C GLU A 30 -5.14 15.26 1.62
N PHE A 31 -5.78 15.49 2.77
CA PHE A 31 -5.51 14.77 4.01
C PHE A 31 -5.79 13.26 3.88
N LEU A 32 -6.98 12.89 3.40
CA LEU A 32 -7.37 11.49 3.25
C LEU A 32 -6.49 10.76 2.21
N GLN A 33 -6.10 11.44 1.13
CA GLN A 33 -5.17 10.88 0.14
C GLN A 33 -3.78 10.65 0.73
N GLU A 34 -3.26 11.57 1.56
CA GLU A 34 -1.97 11.37 2.24
C GLU A 34 -2.02 10.17 3.18
N MET A 35 -3.14 9.95 3.88
CA MET A 35 -3.34 8.72 4.66
C MET A 35 -3.39 7.47 3.78
N ALA A 36 -4.03 7.53 2.60
CA ALA A 36 -4.09 6.41 1.66
C ALA A 36 -2.70 6.07 1.11
N ASP A 37 -1.88 7.08 0.81
CA ASP A 37 -0.54 6.92 0.24
C ASP A 37 0.44 6.34 1.27
N THR A 38 0.30 6.73 2.53
CA THR A 38 1.16 6.27 3.66
C THR A 38 0.60 5.05 4.41
N TYR A 39 -0.54 4.50 3.98
CA TYR A 39 -1.31 3.49 4.73
C TYR A 39 -0.51 2.26 5.18
N PHE A 40 0.40 1.78 4.34
CA PHE A 40 1.23 0.60 4.61
C PHE A 40 2.65 0.96 5.09
N GLU A 41 2.91 2.23 5.38
CA GLU A 41 4.20 2.62 5.95
C GLU A 41 4.33 2.13 7.40
N PRO A 42 5.50 1.62 7.81
CA PRO A 42 5.74 1.21 9.20
C PRO A 42 5.52 2.34 10.21
N SER A 43 5.73 3.59 9.80
CA SER A 43 5.56 4.79 10.62
C SER A 43 4.11 5.28 10.73
N PHE A 44 3.16 4.66 10.02
CA PHE A 44 1.76 5.09 10.06
C PHE A 44 1.14 4.82 11.44
N ASP A 45 0.74 5.88 12.14
CA ASP A 45 0.35 5.86 13.55
C ASP A 45 -1.04 6.46 13.85
N LEU A 46 -1.81 6.82 12.81
CA LEU A 46 -3.11 7.49 12.97
C LEU A 46 -4.26 6.57 13.45
N GLY A 47 -3.98 5.28 13.65
CA GLY A 47 -4.90 4.32 14.26
C GLY A 47 -6.25 4.22 13.53
N PRO A 48 -7.32 3.70 14.19
CA PRO A 48 -8.65 3.67 13.60
C PRO A 48 -9.12 5.06 13.19
N VAL A 49 -9.73 5.15 12.02
CA VAL A 49 -10.25 6.41 11.47
C VAL A 49 -11.77 6.36 11.44
N CYS A 50 -12.40 7.42 11.94
CA CYS A 50 -13.84 7.63 11.82
C CYS A 50 -14.09 8.97 11.13
N VAL A 51 -14.97 8.99 10.15
CA VAL A 51 -15.41 10.23 9.49
C VAL A 51 -16.85 10.50 9.86
N TYR A 52 -17.11 11.73 10.28
CA TYR A 52 -18.40 12.20 10.78
C TYR A 52 -18.93 13.36 9.95
N GLU A 53 -20.25 13.43 9.84
CA GLU A 53 -20.92 14.72 9.74
C GLU A 53 -20.98 15.33 11.14
N ALA A 54 -20.48 16.55 11.28
CA ALA A 54 -20.30 17.20 12.56
C ALA A 54 -21.01 18.56 12.57
N GLU A 55 -21.88 18.78 13.56
CA GLU A 55 -22.51 20.07 13.80
C GLU A 55 -22.16 20.62 15.18
N GLY A 56 -21.72 21.88 15.22
CA GLY A 56 -21.33 22.56 16.44
C GLY A 56 -20.51 23.83 16.17
N VAL A 57 -20.12 24.51 17.25
CA VAL A 57 -19.29 25.72 17.18
C VAL A 57 -17.92 25.42 17.77
N LEU A 58 -16.86 25.62 16.98
CA LEU A 58 -15.49 25.51 17.45
C LEU A 58 -15.00 26.86 17.98
N THR A 59 -14.43 26.85 19.20
CA THR A 59 -13.75 28.02 19.78
C THR A 59 -12.31 28.13 19.28
N ASP A 60 -11.65 27.00 19.04
CA ASP A 60 -10.34 26.92 18.41
C ASP A 60 -10.50 26.52 16.95
N LEU A 61 -10.02 27.35 16.04
CA LEU A 61 -10.07 27.14 14.60
C LEU A 61 -8.78 26.54 14.03
N SER A 62 -7.75 26.33 14.86
CA SER A 62 -6.51 25.66 14.43
C SER A 62 -6.73 24.29 13.75
N PRO A 63 -7.65 23.40 14.19
CA PRO A 63 -7.90 22.13 13.51
C PRO A 63 -8.82 22.26 12.27
N VAL A 64 -9.25 23.46 11.90
CA VAL A 64 -10.23 23.70 10.84
C VAL A 64 -9.54 24.03 9.53
N ASN A 65 -9.74 23.20 8.50
CA ASN A 65 -9.10 23.31 7.20
C ASN A 65 -7.58 23.58 7.30
N PRO A 66 -6.83 22.82 8.11
CA PRO A 66 -5.40 23.03 8.27
C PRO A 66 -4.69 22.92 6.91
N GLU A 67 -3.69 23.78 6.69
CA GLU A 67 -2.84 23.69 5.52
C GLU A 67 -2.18 22.31 5.42
N LYS A 68 -1.89 21.88 4.20
CA LYS A 68 -1.24 20.60 3.97
C LYS A 68 0.15 20.60 4.61
N ILE A 69 0.32 19.75 5.61
CA ILE A 69 1.56 19.46 6.31
C ILE A 69 1.64 17.96 6.56
N SER A 70 2.74 17.47 7.16
CA SER A 70 2.84 16.05 7.46
C SER A 70 1.72 15.58 8.39
N LEU A 71 1.21 14.37 8.16
CA LEU A 71 0.18 13.73 9.01
C LEU A 71 0.45 13.87 10.52
N ALA A 72 1.72 13.80 10.93
CA ALA A 72 2.12 13.89 12.32
C ALA A 72 2.13 15.31 12.92
N ALA A 73 2.12 16.35 12.08
CA ALA A 73 2.22 17.75 12.49
C ALA A 73 0.86 18.48 12.50
N TYR A 74 -0.21 17.83 12.02
CA TYR A 74 -1.54 18.43 12.05
C TYR A 74 -1.98 18.86 13.46
N PRO A 75 -2.67 20.01 13.59
CA PRO A 75 -3.16 20.52 14.87
C PRO A 75 -4.40 19.75 15.32
N TYR A 76 -4.23 18.49 15.72
CA TYR A 76 -5.34 17.65 16.18
C TYR A 76 -5.98 18.23 17.45
N ALA A 77 -7.30 18.40 17.41
CA ALA A 77 -8.08 18.82 18.55
C ALA A 77 -8.58 17.64 19.37
N ARG A 78 -8.89 17.89 20.65
CA ARG A 78 -9.63 16.93 21.48
C ARG A 78 -11.08 16.86 21.01
N LYS A 79 -11.75 15.73 21.32
CA LYS A 79 -13.17 15.55 21.02
C LYS A 79 -14.00 16.69 21.63
N PRO A 80 -14.76 17.46 20.83
CA PRO A 80 -15.65 18.46 21.38
C PRO A 80 -16.84 17.80 22.07
N GLU A 81 -17.16 18.25 23.29
CA GLU A 81 -18.25 17.68 24.10
C GLU A 81 -19.64 18.06 23.58
N ALA A 82 -19.77 19.25 23.01
CA ALA A 82 -21.05 19.82 22.56
C ALA A 82 -21.42 19.49 21.10
N PHE A 83 -20.64 18.65 20.42
CA PHE A 83 -20.82 18.37 19.00
C PHE A 83 -21.83 17.24 18.77
N ARG A 84 -22.71 17.44 17.79
CA ARG A 84 -23.47 16.34 17.19
C ARG A 84 -22.57 15.68 16.15
N LEU A 85 -22.33 14.39 16.29
CA LEU A 85 -21.44 13.61 15.43
C LEU A 85 -22.20 12.42 14.85
N ASP A 86 -22.52 12.50 13.56
CA ASP A 86 -23.18 11.41 12.83
C ASP A 86 -22.14 10.67 12.00
N VAL A 87 -21.96 9.37 12.29
CA VAL A 87 -20.93 8.55 11.62
C VAL A 87 -21.28 8.38 10.14
N ARG A 88 -20.35 8.76 9.25
CA ARG A 88 -20.43 8.45 7.82
C ARG A 88 -19.78 7.11 7.51
N TYR A 89 -18.54 6.91 7.95
CA TYR A 89 -17.88 5.61 7.87
C TYR A 89 -16.81 5.46 8.95
N ARG A 90 -16.43 4.21 9.19
CA ARG A 90 -15.36 3.85 10.11
C ARG A 90 -14.44 2.83 9.46
N ASN A 91 -13.15 3.00 9.65
CA ASN A 91 -12.14 2.05 9.23
C ASN A 91 -11.20 1.74 10.40
N ARG A 92 -10.82 0.47 10.56
CA ARG A 92 -9.91 0.07 11.64
C ARG A 92 -8.45 0.39 11.34
N MET A 93 -8.16 0.72 10.09
CA MET A 93 -6.84 1.01 9.55
C MET A 93 -5.85 -0.14 9.76
N ARG A 94 -6.32 -1.40 9.80
CA ARG A 94 -5.41 -2.56 9.89
C ARG A 94 -4.67 -2.72 8.57
N PRO A 95 -3.41 -3.19 8.57
CA PRO A 95 -2.66 -3.43 7.34
C PRO A 95 -3.15 -4.71 6.64
N THR A 96 -4.40 -4.72 6.23
CA THR A 96 -5.05 -5.80 5.47
C THR A 96 -5.56 -5.24 4.15
N ALA A 97 -5.70 -6.11 3.14
CA ALA A 97 -6.25 -5.71 1.85
C ALA A 97 -7.68 -5.16 2.01
N GLU A 98 -8.51 -5.81 2.83
CA GLU A 98 -9.89 -5.42 3.09
C GLU A 98 -9.99 -4.02 3.69
N ASP A 99 -9.31 -3.76 4.82
CA ASP A 99 -9.38 -2.45 5.47
C ASP A 99 -8.80 -1.35 4.56
N PHE A 100 -7.73 -1.61 3.81
CA PHE A 100 -7.17 -0.63 2.88
C PHE A 100 -8.13 -0.29 1.74
N ARG A 101 -8.68 -1.31 1.05
CA ARG A 101 -9.62 -1.10 -0.05
C ARG A 101 -10.90 -0.41 0.44
N SER A 102 -11.40 -0.81 1.60
CA SER A 102 -12.54 -0.18 2.26
C SER A 102 -12.27 1.29 2.57
N PHE A 103 -11.09 1.62 3.08
CA PHE A 103 -10.69 3.00 3.33
C PHE A 103 -10.69 3.82 2.05
N CYS A 104 -9.98 3.37 1.00
CA CYS A 104 -9.90 4.10 -0.27
C CYS A 104 -11.27 4.28 -0.93
N HIS A 105 -12.13 3.26 -0.89
CA HIS A 105 -13.48 3.34 -1.46
C HIS A 105 -14.34 4.40 -0.75
N ASN A 106 -14.41 4.35 0.59
CA ASN A 106 -15.25 5.26 1.36
C ASN A 106 -14.70 6.69 1.42
N ALA A 107 -13.37 6.84 1.40
CA ALA A 107 -12.69 8.13 1.39
C ALA A 107 -12.63 8.77 -0.01
N GLY A 108 -12.94 8.02 -1.07
CA GLY A 108 -12.79 8.48 -2.45
C GLY A 108 -11.34 8.70 -2.88
N CYS A 109 -10.40 7.95 -2.30
CA CYS A 109 -8.97 8.06 -2.59
C CYS A 109 -8.58 7.26 -3.83
N THR A 110 -7.56 7.74 -4.54
CA THR A 110 -6.90 6.94 -5.57
C THR A 110 -5.93 5.96 -4.92
N VAL A 111 -5.79 4.78 -5.51
CA VAL A 111 -4.88 3.74 -5.03
C VAL A 111 -3.56 3.87 -5.77
N SER A 112 -2.47 4.11 -5.05
CA SER A 112 -1.12 4.11 -5.63
C SER A 112 -0.74 2.70 -6.10
N HIS A 113 0.10 2.60 -7.15
CA HIS A 113 0.60 1.29 -7.61
C HIS A 113 1.27 0.49 -6.50
N ARG A 114 2.04 1.16 -5.64
CA ARG A 114 2.70 0.55 -4.47
C ARG A 114 1.68 -0.10 -3.54
N ASN A 115 0.68 0.67 -3.09
CA ASN A 115 -0.28 0.16 -2.09
C ASN A 115 -1.28 -0.82 -2.72
N GLY A 116 -1.59 -0.67 -4.02
CA GLY A 116 -2.32 -1.67 -4.80
C GLY A 116 -1.61 -3.02 -4.81
N ASN A 117 -0.32 -3.03 -5.16
CA ASN A 117 0.48 -4.26 -5.17
C ASN A 117 0.56 -4.92 -3.78
N ILE A 118 0.72 -4.11 -2.71
CA ILE A 118 0.73 -4.61 -1.33
C ILE A 118 -0.63 -5.25 -0.98
N ALA A 119 -1.73 -4.57 -1.28
CA ALA A 119 -3.08 -5.09 -1.03
C ALA A 119 -3.38 -6.37 -1.83
N ASP A 120 -3.00 -6.42 -3.11
CA ASP A 120 -3.16 -7.62 -3.94
C ASP A 120 -2.37 -8.81 -3.38
N THR A 121 -1.15 -8.55 -2.89
CA THR A 121 -0.30 -9.57 -2.24
C THR A 121 -0.92 -10.05 -0.93
N LEU A 122 -1.48 -9.13 -0.13
CA LEU A 122 -2.18 -9.46 1.11
C LEU A 122 -3.44 -10.30 0.87
N GLU A 123 -4.15 -10.08 -0.24
CA GLU A 123 -5.37 -10.81 -0.60
C GLU A 123 -5.09 -12.18 -1.24
N ALA A 124 -3.92 -12.37 -1.84
CA ALA A 124 -3.59 -13.58 -2.59
C ALA A 124 -3.73 -14.88 -1.77
N PRO A 125 -3.27 -14.97 -0.50
CA PRO A 125 -3.47 -16.17 0.32
C PRO A 125 -4.95 -16.46 0.58
N GLU A 126 -5.75 -15.45 0.91
CA GLU A 126 -7.19 -15.61 1.18
C GLU A 126 -7.95 -16.05 -0.08
N ARG A 127 -7.59 -15.50 -1.24
CA ARG A 127 -8.14 -15.91 -2.54
C ARG A 127 -7.79 -17.37 -2.82
N TYR A 128 -6.57 -17.78 -2.49
CA TYR A 128 -6.11 -19.14 -2.67
C TYR A 128 -6.83 -20.13 -1.75
N ASP A 129 -6.96 -19.80 -0.46
CA ASP A 129 -7.72 -20.64 0.49
C ASP A 129 -9.19 -20.79 0.06
N ARG A 130 -9.81 -19.73 -0.47
CA ARG A 130 -11.17 -19.80 -1.02
C ARG A 130 -11.25 -20.69 -2.27
N TYR A 131 -10.25 -20.64 -3.13
CA TYR A 131 -10.13 -21.51 -4.30
C TYR A 131 -10.00 -22.98 -3.88
N LEU A 132 -9.13 -23.29 -2.91
CA LEU A 132 -9.00 -24.63 -2.34
C LEU A 132 -10.30 -25.14 -1.75
N GLU A 133 -11.01 -24.31 -0.99
CA GLU A 133 -12.28 -24.71 -0.40
C GLU A 133 -13.32 -25.00 -1.49
N THR A 134 -13.33 -24.23 -2.58
CA THR A 134 -14.19 -24.49 -3.74
C THR A 134 -13.86 -25.84 -4.40
N LEU A 135 -12.56 -26.16 -4.55
CA LEU A 135 -12.11 -27.44 -5.11
C LEU A 135 -12.53 -28.63 -4.23
N ARG A 136 -12.51 -28.49 -2.90
CA ARG A 136 -12.93 -29.56 -1.96
C ARG A 136 -14.41 -29.93 -2.09
N HIS A 137 -15.24 -29.02 -2.61
CA HIS A 137 -16.67 -29.25 -2.84
C HIS A 137 -16.99 -29.68 -4.27
N MET A 138 -15.99 -29.81 -5.16
CA MET A 138 -16.16 -30.39 -6.49
C MET A 138 -15.91 -31.91 -6.47
N PRO A 139 -16.65 -32.72 -7.25
CA PRO A 139 -16.40 -34.16 -7.35
C PRO A 139 -15.04 -34.45 -8.02
N GLU A 140 -14.29 -35.41 -7.48
CA GLU A 140 -12.94 -35.81 -7.90
C GLU A 140 -12.86 -36.14 -9.40
N THR A 141 -12.40 -35.19 -10.20
CA THR A 141 -11.93 -35.46 -11.57
C THR A 141 -10.64 -34.71 -11.87
N ALA A 142 -9.53 -35.03 -11.17
CA ALA A 142 -8.17 -35.10 -11.73
C ALA A 142 -7.10 -35.28 -10.62
N PRO A 143 -6.33 -36.38 -10.60
CA PRO A 143 -5.29 -36.63 -9.59
C PRO A 143 -3.98 -35.84 -9.81
N HIS A 144 -3.92 -34.95 -10.81
CA HIS A 144 -2.68 -34.23 -11.18
C HIS A 144 -2.68 -32.74 -10.79
N GLU A 145 -3.84 -32.14 -10.51
CA GLU A 145 -3.92 -30.72 -10.11
C GLU A 145 -3.60 -30.49 -8.62
N GLU A 146 -3.84 -31.49 -7.76
CA GLU A 146 -3.66 -31.36 -6.31
C GLU A 146 -2.19 -31.16 -5.90
N ASP A 147 -1.23 -31.74 -6.62
CA ASP A 147 0.21 -31.65 -6.30
C ASP A 147 0.81 -30.27 -6.65
N GLU A 148 0.47 -29.72 -7.82
CA GLU A 148 0.81 -28.34 -8.24
C GLU A 148 0.17 -27.30 -7.32
N THR A 149 -1.07 -27.56 -6.91
CA THR A 149 -1.83 -26.74 -5.98
C THR A 149 -1.18 -26.77 -4.59
N CYS A 150 -0.84 -27.95 -4.05
CA CYS A 150 -0.12 -28.06 -2.78
C CYS A 150 1.26 -27.36 -2.81
N LYS A 151 2.01 -27.47 -3.91
CA LYS A 151 3.29 -26.77 -4.09
C LYS A 151 3.12 -25.25 -4.12
N THR A 152 2.13 -24.76 -4.86
CA THR A 152 1.81 -23.32 -4.95
C THR A 152 1.36 -22.78 -3.59
N ARG A 153 0.53 -23.53 -2.83
CA ARG A 153 0.16 -23.19 -1.45
C ARG A 153 1.37 -23.07 -0.54
N GLN A 154 2.27 -24.06 -0.59
CA GLN A 154 3.46 -24.08 0.25
C GLN A 154 4.41 -22.93 -0.10
N GLN A 155 4.50 -22.55 -1.38
CA GLN A 155 5.23 -21.36 -1.82
C GLN A 155 4.57 -20.08 -1.30
N LEU A 156 3.24 -19.93 -1.42
CA LEU A 156 2.47 -18.79 -0.89
C LEU A 156 2.53 -18.67 0.65
N GLN A 157 2.69 -19.78 1.38
CA GLN A 157 2.86 -19.77 2.84
C GLN A 157 4.29 -19.47 3.30
N ARG A 158 5.31 -19.82 2.50
CA ARG A 158 6.72 -19.45 2.77
C ARG A 158 7.02 -17.99 2.44
N LEU A 159 6.22 -17.45 1.54
CA LEU A 159 6.29 -16.09 1.07
C LEU A 159 6.27 -15.09 2.29
N PRO A 160 5.31 -15.14 3.25
CA PRO A 160 5.27 -14.24 4.41
C PRO A 160 6.48 -14.28 5.34
N ASP A 161 7.22 -15.39 5.37
CA ASP A 161 8.43 -15.55 6.17
C ASP A 161 9.66 -14.87 5.52
N SER A 162 9.51 -14.37 4.29
CA SER A 162 10.56 -13.70 3.50
C SER A 162 10.34 -12.19 3.40
N ALA A 163 10.78 -11.50 4.47
CA ALA A 163 11.41 -10.17 4.45
C ALA A 163 10.59 -8.88 4.19
N TYR A 164 9.28 -8.81 4.47
CA TYR A 164 8.64 -7.50 4.68
C TYR A 164 7.58 -7.49 5.78
N ASP A 165 7.78 -6.69 6.82
CA ASP A 165 6.84 -6.53 7.92
C ASP A 165 6.08 -5.20 7.76
N VAL A 166 4.80 -5.27 7.37
CA VAL A 166 3.94 -4.08 7.28
C VAL A 166 3.28 -3.87 8.64
N ARG A 167 3.82 -2.95 9.44
CA ARG A 167 3.27 -2.57 10.77
C ARG A 167 3.11 -3.76 11.75
N GLY A 168 4.00 -4.75 11.73
CA GLY A 168 3.91 -5.95 12.58
C GLY A 168 3.13 -7.10 11.94
N HIS A 169 2.63 -6.93 10.70
CA HIS A 169 1.97 -7.95 9.91
C HIS A 169 2.92 -8.46 8.82
N ARG A 170 3.42 -9.69 9.02
CA ARG A 170 4.35 -10.40 8.12
C ARG A 170 3.79 -10.48 6.71
N THR A 171 4.60 -10.10 5.73
CA THR A 171 4.23 -10.19 4.31
C THR A 171 5.40 -10.52 3.42
N ALA A 172 5.02 -11.13 2.31
CA ALA A 172 5.89 -11.74 1.34
C ALA A 172 6.23 -10.88 0.15
N GLY A 173 7.47 -11.01 -0.30
CA GLY A 173 7.63 -11.62 -1.62
C GLY A 173 7.39 -10.74 -2.84
N ARG A 174 7.85 -9.49 -2.78
CA ARG A 174 8.67 -8.79 -3.81
C ARG A 174 8.63 -7.29 -3.49
N ILE A 175 9.75 -6.77 -3.00
CA ILE A 175 10.05 -5.33 -2.93
C ILE A 175 11.15 -5.02 -3.96
N PRO A 176 10.93 -5.02 -5.29
CA PRO A 176 11.96 -4.61 -6.23
C PRO A 176 11.68 -3.22 -6.82
N ASP A 177 10.88 -2.37 -6.16
CA ASP A 177 10.64 -0.99 -6.62
C ASP A 177 11.01 0.08 -5.57
N ASP A 178 11.88 -0.26 -4.59
CA ASP A 178 12.51 0.75 -3.72
C ASP A 178 13.93 1.11 -4.25
N PRO A 179 14.14 2.34 -4.77
CA PRO A 179 15.41 2.79 -5.33
C PRO A 179 16.54 3.07 -4.31
N ALA A 180 16.31 2.87 -2.99
CA ALA A 180 17.28 3.22 -1.94
C ALA A 180 18.34 2.14 -1.61
N HIS A 181 18.17 0.89 -2.06
CA HIS A 181 19.07 -0.22 -1.72
C HIS A 181 20.00 -0.59 -2.89
N ALA A 182 21.30 -0.31 -2.76
CA ALA A 182 22.30 -0.55 -3.81
C ALA A 182 23.05 -1.88 -3.66
N TYR A 183 23.06 -2.45 -2.44
CA TYR A 183 23.82 -3.64 -2.08
C TYR A 183 23.01 -4.57 -1.20
N ALA A 184 23.30 -5.87 -1.30
CA ALA A 184 22.83 -6.90 -0.38
C ALA A 184 24.03 -7.65 0.23
N TRP A 185 23.97 -8.00 1.51
CA TRP A 185 25.01 -8.79 2.21
C TRP A 185 24.40 -9.70 3.29
N VAL A 186 25.11 -10.77 3.66
CA VAL A 186 24.70 -11.66 4.76
C VAL A 186 25.21 -11.10 6.11
N ASP A 187 24.33 -10.96 7.08
CA ASP A 187 24.65 -10.55 8.44
C ASP A 187 24.94 -11.78 9.32
N ARG A 188 26.18 -11.90 9.81
CA ARG A 188 26.64 -13.07 10.57
C ARG A 188 26.01 -13.22 11.96
N ASN A 189 25.45 -12.15 12.53
CA ASN A 189 24.85 -12.20 13.86
C ASN A 189 23.43 -12.78 13.81
N THR A 190 22.77 -12.65 12.67
CA THR A 190 21.37 -13.06 12.49
C THR A 190 21.19 -14.10 11.39
N ASP A 191 22.23 -14.38 10.61
CA ASP A 191 22.24 -15.19 9.39
C ASP A 191 21.22 -14.72 8.35
N ARG A 192 20.99 -13.40 8.29
CA ARG A 192 19.97 -12.75 7.43
C ARG A 192 20.61 -11.96 6.30
N ILE A 193 19.93 -11.88 5.16
CA ILE A 193 20.33 -10.98 4.07
C ILE A 193 19.82 -9.57 4.38
N VAL A 194 20.73 -8.61 4.40
CA VAL A 194 20.47 -7.19 4.69
C VAL A 194 20.64 -6.38 3.40
N PHE A 195 19.67 -5.52 3.10
CA PHE A 195 19.69 -4.64 1.93
C PHE A 195 19.94 -3.20 2.36
N GLY A 196 20.90 -2.51 1.73
CA GLY A 196 21.27 -1.15 2.13
C GLY A 196 22.17 -0.45 1.12
N SER A 197 22.35 0.86 1.32
CA SER A 197 23.17 1.72 0.47
C SER A 197 24.64 1.75 0.88
N ARG A 198 25.00 1.26 2.08
CA ARG A 198 26.38 1.16 2.58
C ARG A 198 26.63 -0.18 3.28
N PRO A 199 27.17 -1.19 2.57
CA PRO A 199 27.56 -2.45 3.21
C PRO A 199 28.80 -2.28 4.10
N PRO A 200 28.96 -3.09 5.16
CA PRO A 200 30.21 -3.18 5.92
C PRO A 200 31.37 -3.69 5.04
N GLY A 201 32.54 -3.05 5.14
CA GLY A 201 33.66 -3.25 4.22
C GLY A 201 34.35 -4.62 4.28
N ASP A 202 34.01 -5.44 5.27
CA ASP A 202 34.55 -6.78 5.53
C ASP A 202 33.64 -7.93 5.07
N ARG A 203 32.53 -7.62 4.38
CA ARG A 203 31.50 -8.61 3.99
C ARG A 203 31.47 -8.86 2.49
N GLU A 204 31.15 -10.11 2.10
CA GLU A 204 30.80 -10.43 0.72
C GLU A 204 29.48 -9.73 0.34
N THR A 205 29.51 -8.95 -0.73
CA THR A 205 28.39 -8.11 -1.17
C THR A 205 28.02 -8.44 -2.61
N ALA A 206 26.71 -8.47 -2.87
CA ALA A 206 26.17 -8.51 -4.23
C ALA A 206 25.64 -7.12 -4.59
N GLY A 207 26.25 -6.49 -5.59
CA GLY A 207 25.80 -5.20 -6.13
C GLY A 207 24.75 -5.42 -7.21
N PHE A 208 23.65 -4.67 -7.14
CA PHE A 208 22.63 -4.69 -8.18
C PHE A 208 22.91 -3.58 -9.20
N LYS A 209 23.17 -3.94 -10.47
CA LYS A 209 23.27 -2.94 -11.55
C LYS A 209 21.88 -2.49 -11.97
N ARG A 210 21.70 -1.17 -12.06
CA ARG A 210 20.51 -0.54 -12.64
C ARG A 210 20.51 -0.76 -14.15
N ASP A 211 19.44 -1.31 -14.70
CA ASP A 211 19.09 -1.03 -16.10
C ASP A 211 18.38 0.33 -16.14
N THR A 212 19.16 1.40 -16.06
CA THR A 212 18.70 2.74 -16.41
C THR A 212 18.48 2.82 -17.92
N GLY A 213 17.21 2.70 -18.34
CA GLY A 213 16.62 3.36 -19.50
C GLY A 213 17.29 3.21 -20.86
N LYS A 214 16.61 2.51 -21.77
CA LYS A 214 16.44 3.00 -23.15
C LYS A 214 15.04 2.64 -23.65
N ARG A 215 14.15 3.64 -23.67
CA ARG A 215 13.17 3.75 -24.76
C ARG A 215 13.96 3.74 -26.06
N SER A 216 14.02 2.61 -26.75
CA SER A 216 14.31 2.61 -28.18
C SER A 216 12.98 2.81 -28.91
N SER A 217 12.73 4.06 -29.28
CA SER A 217 11.89 4.36 -30.43
C SER A 217 12.49 3.65 -31.65
N ALA A 218 11.94 2.49 -32.02
CA ALA A 218 12.25 1.81 -33.26
C ALA A 218 10.97 1.71 -34.11
N SER A 219 10.88 2.61 -35.06
CA SER A 219 9.93 2.60 -36.19
C SER A 219 10.00 1.25 -36.93
N PRO A 220 8.88 0.70 -37.44
CA PRO A 220 8.87 -0.61 -38.09
C PRO A 220 9.58 -0.52 -39.44
N ARG A 221 10.85 -0.96 -39.50
CA ARG A 221 11.61 -1.07 -40.74
C ARG A 221 11.45 -2.48 -41.34
N ASN A 222 10.59 -2.54 -42.36
CA ASN A 222 10.71 -3.32 -43.60
C ASN A 222 11.75 -4.45 -43.61
N THR A 223 11.30 -5.71 -43.45
CA THR A 223 12.11 -6.88 -43.81
C THR A 223 12.03 -7.13 -45.31
N LYS A 224 12.96 -6.52 -46.05
CA LYS A 224 13.21 -6.84 -47.46
C LYS A 224 13.94 -8.19 -47.52
N LYS A 225 13.30 -9.19 -48.13
CA LYS A 225 13.86 -10.49 -48.53
C LYS A 225 15.28 -10.33 -49.11
N LYS A 226 16.24 -11.12 -48.61
CA LYS A 226 17.47 -11.45 -49.34
C LYS A 226 17.57 -12.97 -49.48
N THR A 227 17.24 -13.41 -50.68
CA THR A 227 17.47 -14.72 -51.26
C THR A 227 18.97 -14.97 -51.36
N GLY A 228 19.46 -16.08 -50.81
CA GLY A 228 20.72 -16.70 -51.26
C GLY A 228 20.39 -17.73 -52.34
N PRO A 229 21.24 -17.88 -53.37
CA PRO A 229 22.12 -19.06 -53.34
C PRO A 229 23.50 -18.80 -53.96
N GLN A 230 24.53 -19.52 -53.49
CA GLN A 230 25.60 -20.03 -54.35
C GLN A 230 26.49 -21.00 -53.56
N HIS A 231 26.32 -22.30 -53.82
CA HIS A 231 27.41 -23.26 -53.81
C HIS A 231 27.95 -23.35 -55.23
N LYS A 232 29.27 -23.30 -55.38
CA LYS A 232 29.97 -23.77 -56.57
C LYS A 232 30.94 -24.86 -56.14
N MET A 233 31.07 -25.81 -57.07
CA MET A 233 31.80 -27.08 -57.02
C MET A 233 33.25 -26.95 -56.57
#